data_AF-A0A524HD45-F1
#
_entry.id   AF-A0A524HD45-F1
#
_cell.length_a   1.000
_cell.length_b   1.000
_cell.length_c   1.000
_cell.angle_alpha   90.00
_cell.angle_beta   90.00
_cell.angle_gamma   90.00
#
_symmetry.space_group_name_H-M   'P 1'
#
loop_
_entity.id
_entity.type
_entity.pdbx_description
1 polymer ?
#
loop_
_entity_poly.entity_id
_entity_poly.type
_entity_poly.pdbx_seq_one_letter_code
_entity_poly.pdbx_strand_id
1 'polypeptide(L)'
;MKKTYLWIIIILALVVIVFTATFLLRRDGLPWTSASRTIPPYLPPVGEVNPTATFFAPSQVTPTHRPDLVWIDPNLPDLLLEQLSGMDFLETTDQWEEAATTLAVGDENPSAYWVFAAAVPFPTVMDGITLDQLRAAWQGGKNPLAPNQPLLMTQETRDVLSDYWGEPDFNAVEIINKESLSTQAWSQRPSLAILPFEQLSPDWKVLTIDSISPLESDFDPRVYGLSVPISAVGFNPNLFQEITSNRDPDKMTSVVLTGVTALVRATAWTMELEGINYPARDILPYLQEADILHISNEVPFLNGCPEPDPGQVGLRFCSDPRYIQLMETIGTDVVELTGDHFGDYGPDAMLYTLEMYNQRDWPYYGGGADRQDAQKPVLFEHNGNKIAFLGCNAKGGGYATAAQGYPGAVACDFP
;
A
#
# COMPACT_ATOMS: atom_id res chain seq x y z
N MET A 1 -8.85 -36.75 -20.00
CA MET A 1 -10.02 -36.96 -19.12
C MET A 1 -10.01 -38.31 -18.37
N LYS A 2 -8.91 -38.73 -17.73
CA LYS A 2 -8.87 -39.98 -16.91
C LYS A 2 -8.18 -39.86 -15.54
N LYS A 3 -7.52 -38.73 -15.23
CA LYS A 3 -6.83 -38.53 -13.93
C LYS A 3 -7.69 -37.83 -12.86
N THR A 4 -8.70 -37.05 -13.27
CA THR A 4 -9.51 -36.23 -12.35
C THR A 4 -10.52 -37.04 -11.54
N TYR A 5 -11.03 -38.16 -12.08
CA TYR A 5 -12.01 -39.01 -11.38
C TYR A 5 -11.40 -39.89 -10.29
N LEU A 6 -10.08 -40.18 -10.35
CA LEU A 6 -9.43 -41.03 -9.36
C LEU A 6 -9.31 -40.32 -8.00
N TRP A 7 -9.04 -39.01 -8.00
CA TRP A 7 -8.96 -38.21 -6.78
C TRP A 7 -10.30 -38.07 -6.07
N ILE A 8 -11.40 -37.95 -6.83
CA ILE A 8 -12.76 -37.85 -6.27
C ILE A 8 -13.14 -39.15 -5.53
N ILE A 9 -12.77 -40.31 -6.09
CA ILE A 9 -13.05 -41.61 -5.46
C ILE A 9 -12.24 -41.81 -4.17
N ILE A 10 -10.98 -41.36 -4.14
CA ILE A 10 -10.11 -41.45 -2.96
C ILE A 10 -10.64 -40.56 -1.83
N ILE A 11 -11.07 -39.33 -2.15
CA ILE A 11 -11.64 -38.40 -1.17
C ILE A 11 -12.96 -38.94 -0.59
N LEU A 12 -13.85 -39.48 -1.44
CA LEU A 12 -15.10 -40.10 -0.98
C LEU A 12 -14.84 -41.31 -0.08
N ALA A 13 -13.84 -42.14 -0.39
CA ALA A 13 -13.46 -43.27 0.46
C ALA A 13 -12.93 -42.84 1.83
N LEU A 14 -12.11 -41.77 1.88
CA LEU A 14 -11.60 -41.22 3.15
C LEU A 14 -12.70 -40.63 4.03
N VAL A 15 -13.68 -39.92 3.45
CA VAL A 15 -14.82 -39.36 4.19
C VAL A 15 -15.68 -40.47 4.82
N VAL A 16 -15.90 -41.59 4.10
CA VAL A 16 -16.66 -42.74 4.62
C VAL A 16 -15.91 -43.44 5.77
N ILE A 17 -14.59 -43.52 5.72
CA ILE A 17 -13.76 -44.11 6.80
C ILE A 17 -13.82 -43.26 8.07
N VAL A 18 -13.75 -41.92 7.94
CA VAL A 18 -13.83 -41.01 9.10
C VAL A 18 -15.22 -41.03 9.74
N PHE A 19 -16.29 -41.13 8.94
CA PHE A 19 -17.66 -41.23 9.45
C PHE A 19 -17.96 -42.58 10.13
N THR A 20 -17.37 -43.68 9.66
CA THR A 20 -17.54 -45.00 10.28
C THR A 20 -16.73 -45.16 11.57
N ALA A 21 -15.55 -44.54 11.66
CA ALA A 21 -14.75 -44.53 12.89
C ALA A 21 -15.40 -43.73 14.03
N THR A 22 -16.07 -42.60 13.72
CA THR A 22 -16.78 -41.78 14.72
C THR A 22 -18.06 -42.44 15.24
N PHE A 23 -18.71 -43.28 14.44
CA PHE A 23 -19.90 -44.03 14.88
C PHE A 23 -19.56 -45.23 15.78
N LEU A 24 -18.38 -45.83 15.60
CA LEU A 24 -17.93 -46.96 16.41
C LEU A 24 -17.37 -46.55 17.79
N LEU A 25 -16.84 -45.33 17.94
CA LEU A 25 -16.34 -44.81 19.22
C LEU A 25 -17.44 -44.28 20.17
N ARG A 26 -18.69 -44.17 19.71
CA ARG A 26 -19.82 -43.67 20.53
C ARG A 26 -20.58 -44.79 21.26
N ARG A 27 -20.06 -46.02 21.25
CA ARG A 27 -20.78 -47.22 21.70
C ARG A 27 -20.25 -47.86 22.99
N ASP A 28 -19.52 -47.12 23.80
CA ASP A 28 -19.22 -47.51 25.18
C ASP A 28 -20.15 -46.76 26.14
N GLY A 29 -21.20 -47.46 26.56
CA GLY A 29 -22.26 -46.95 27.43
C GLY A 29 -21.75 -46.60 28.83
N LEU A 30 -22.12 -45.42 29.30
CA LEU A 30 -22.01 -45.02 30.70
C LEU A 30 -22.99 -45.85 31.54
N PRO A 31 -22.54 -46.52 32.63
CA PRO A 31 -23.43 -47.30 33.48
C PRO A 31 -24.19 -46.36 34.43
N TRP A 32 -25.43 -46.02 34.07
CA TRP A 32 -26.39 -45.46 35.03
C TRP A 32 -27.00 -46.61 35.85
N THR A 33 -26.49 -46.83 37.05
CA THR A 33 -27.17 -47.64 38.06
C THR A 33 -28.05 -46.73 38.93
N SER A 34 -29.37 -46.93 38.84
CA SER A 34 -30.34 -46.28 39.72
C SER A 34 -30.32 -46.95 41.10
N ALA A 35 -29.38 -46.55 41.96
CA ALA A 35 -29.42 -46.90 43.37
C ALA A 35 -30.24 -45.84 44.13
N SER A 36 -31.49 -46.16 44.46
CA SER A 36 -32.30 -45.39 45.40
C SER A 36 -31.68 -45.54 46.79
N ARG A 37 -30.96 -44.51 47.26
CA ARG A 37 -30.54 -44.38 48.66
C ARG A 37 -31.63 -43.61 49.42
N THR A 38 -32.36 -44.30 50.26
CA THR A 38 -33.18 -43.70 51.32
C THR A 38 -32.26 -43.03 52.34
N ILE A 39 -32.30 -41.70 52.40
CA ILE A 39 -31.60 -40.90 53.41
C ILE A 39 -32.45 -40.94 54.69
N PRO A 40 -31.91 -41.37 55.85
CA PRO A 40 -32.64 -41.29 57.12
C PRO A 40 -32.83 -39.81 57.52
N PRO A 41 -33.94 -39.46 58.19
CA PRO A 41 -34.20 -38.08 58.59
C PRO A 41 -33.12 -37.57 59.56
N TYR A 42 -32.58 -36.40 59.25
CA TYR A 42 -31.63 -35.67 60.09
C TYR A 42 -32.30 -35.25 61.41
N LEU A 43 -31.77 -35.73 62.53
CA LEU A 43 -32.10 -35.26 63.87
C LEU A 43 -31.04 -34.23 64.28
N PRO A 44 -31.39 -32.94 64.47
CA PRO A 44 -30.44 -31.95 64.95
C PRO A 44 -29.99 -32.28 66.38
N PRO A 45 -28.71 -32.09 66.73
CA PRO A 45 -28.24 -32.29 68.09
C PRO A 45 -28.86 -31.25 69.03
N VAL A 46 -29.42 -31.72 70.14
CA VAL A 46 -29.88 -30.88 71.25
C VAL A 46 -28.64 -30.54 72.08
N GLY A 47 -28.14 -29.33 71.91
CA GLY A 47 -27.07 -28.73 72.71
C GLY A 47 -27.04 -27.22 72.50
N GLU A 48 -26.85 -26.45 73.57
CA GLU A 48 -26.78 -24.99 73.53
C GLU A 48 -25.67 -24.52 72.57
N VAL A 49 -26.09 -23.87 71.48
CA VAL A 49 -25.18 -23.29 70.49
C VAL A 49 -24.76 -21.92 71.01
N ASN A 50 -23.55 -21.82 71.56
CA ASN A 50 -22.95 -20.51 71.83
C ASN A 50 -22.68 -19.81 70.47
N PRO A 51 -23.11 -18.55 70.28
CA PRO A 51 -22.93 -17.86 69.01
C PRO A 51 -21.44 -17.64 68.75
N THR A 52 -20.90 -18.34 67.75
CA THR A 52 -19.59 -18.01 67.19
C THR A 52 -19.79 -16.85 66.23
N ALA A 53 -19.17 -15.70 66.51
CA ALA A 53 -19.18 -14.55 65.62
C ALA A 53 -18.57 -14.97 64.27
N THR A 54 -19.43 -15.12 63.27
CA THR A 54 -19.00 -15.35 61.89
C THR A 54 -18.64 -13.99 61.33
N PHE A 55 -17.36 -13.76 61.07
CA PHE A 55 -16.91 -12.56 60.36
C PHE A 55 -17.56 -12.56 58.97
N PHE A 56 -18.50 -11.66 58.73
CA PHE A 56 -18.96 -11.33 57.38
C PHE A 56 -17.78 -10.70 56.63
N ALA A 57 -17.10 -11.47 55.79
CA ALA A 57 -16.32 -10.89 54.71
C ALA A 57 -17.34 -10.41 53.65
N PRO A 58 -17.47 -9.10 53.36
CA PRO A 58 -18.31 -8.67 52.27
C PRO A 58 -17.80 -9.34 50.99
N SER A 59 -18.68 -10.04 50.28
CA SER A 59 -18.37 -10.52 48.93
C SER A 59 -17.95 -9.31 48.11
N GLN A 60 -16.71 -9.30 47.60
CA GLN A 60 -16.34 -8.37 46.55
C GLN A 60 -17.33 -8.60 45.42
N VAL A 61 -18.12 -7.58 45.11
CA VAL A 61 -19.02 -7.59 43.97
C VAL A 61 -18.11 -7.66 42.75
N THR A 62 -17.98 -8.84 42.16
CA THR A 62 -17.36 -8.95 40.84
C THR A 62 -18.26 -8.17 39.89
N PRO A 63 -17.76 -7.18 39.14
CA PRO A 63 -18.55 -6.46 38.16
C PRO A 63 -19.26 -7.49 37.28
N THR A 64 -20.58 -7.38 37.18
CA THR A 64 -21.32 -8.21 36.23
C THR A 64 -21.11 -7.55 34.89
N HIS A 65 -20.05 -7.96 34.17
CA HIS A 65 -19.80 -7.50 32.81
C HIS A 65 -21.08 -7.71 32.00
N ARG A 66 -21.60 -6.66 31.37
CA ARG A 66 -22.63 -6.87 30.35
C ARG A 66 -21.91 -7.47 29.16
N PRO A 67 -22.29 -8.68 28.71
CA PRO A 67 -21.57 -9.39 27.65
C PRO A 67 -21.50 -8.61 26.33
N ASP A 68 -22.39 -7.62 26.15
CA ASP A 68 -22.51 -6.80 24.94
C ASP A 68 -21.81 -5.43 25.06
N LEU A 69 -21.33 -5.03 26.24
CA LEU A 69 -20.62 -3.74 26.42
C LEU A 69 -19.19 -3.84 25.88
N VAL A 70 -18.85 -2.88 25.01
CA VAL A 70 -17.52 -2.73 24.41
C VAL A 70 -16.82 -1.47 24.90
N TRP A 71 -15.51 -1.55 25.14
CA TRP A 71 -14.66 -0.38 25.33
C TRP A 71 -13.75 -0.23 24.12
N ILE A 72 -13.71 0.98 23.58
CA ILE A 72 -12.88 1.34 22.43
C ILE A 72 -11.84 2.31 22.96
N ASP A 73 -10.58 1.99 22.76
CA ASP A 73 -9.50 2.86 23.21
C ASP A 73 -9.58 4.23 22.49
N PRO A 74 -9.71 5.34 23.24
CA PRO A 74 -9.82 6.67 22.65
C PRO A 74 -8.54 7.13 21.95
N ASN A 75 -7.40 6.46 22.15
CA ASN A 75 -6.15 6.74 21.45
C ASN A 75 -6.06 6.05 20.07
N LEU A 76 -7.07 5.24 19.69
CA LEU A 76 -7.10 4.66 18.34
C LEU A 76 -7.13 5.77 17.27
N PRO A 77 -6.65 5.47 16.06
CA PRO A 77 -6.64 6.43 14.96
C PRO A 77 -8.02 7.03 14.67
N ASP A 78 -8.07 8.33 14.36
CA ASP A 78 -9.30 9.11 14.17
C ASP A 78 -10.21 8.50 13.10
N LEU A 79 -9.63 8.06 11.98
CA LEU A 79 -10.36 7.43 10.89
C LEU A 79 -10.99 6.08 11.31
N LEU A 80 -10.31 5.33 12.19
CA LEU A 80 -10.88 4.10 12.75
C LEU A 80 -12.02 4.42 13.72
N LEU A 81 -11.86 5.44 14.57
CA LEU A 81 -12.93 5.90 15.47
C LEU A 81 -14.15 6.40 14.69
N GLU A 82 -13.96 7.08 13.57
CA GLU A 82 -15.03 7.48 12.65
C GLU A 82 -15.73 6.26 12.05
N GLN A 83 -14.98 5.26 11.59
CA GLN A 83 -15.53 3.99 11.09
C GLN A 83 -16.40 3.30 12.17
N LEU A 84 -15.89 3.21 13.40
CA LEU A 84 -16.59 2.56 14.52
C LEU A 84 -17.84 3.34 14.95
N SER A 85 -17.81 4.67 14.87
CA SER A 85 -18.97 5.52 15.16
C SER A 85 -20.15 5.27 14.20
N GLY A 86 -19.89 4.71 13.02
CA GLY A 86 -20.93 4.27 12.08
C GLY A 86 -21.56 2.90 12.41
N MET A 87 -21.06 2.19 13.42
CA MET A 87 -21.55 0.87 13.82
C MET A 87 -22.62 0.98 14.92
N ASP A 88 -23.86 1.31 14.53
CA ASP A 88 -25.00 1.53 15.44
C ASP A 88 -25.34 0.34 16.38
N PHE A 89 -24.78 -0.85 16.12
CA PHE A 89 -25.01 -2.05 16.91
C PHE A 89 -24.07 -2.18 18.12
N LEU A 90 -23.05 -1.34 18.26
CA LEU A 90 -22.11 -1.36 19.38
C LEU A 90 -22.67 -0.62 20.60
N GLU A 91 -22.75 -1.29 21.74
CA GLU A 91 -23.03 -0.64 23.04
C GLU A 91 -21.70 -0.29 23.71
N THR A 92 -21.30 0.99 23.69
CA THR A 92 -19.98 1.42 24.18
C THR A 92 -20.00 1.94 25.63
N THR A 93 -18.85 1.86 26.31
CA THR A 93 -18.60 2.49 27.62
C THR A 93 -17.26 3.23 27.62
N ASP A 94 -17.16 4.30 28.41
CA ASP A 94 -15.92 5.04 28.66
C ASP A 94 -15.05 4.39 29.76
N GLN A 95 -15.55 3.34 30.43
CA GLN A 95 -14.84 2.65 31.51
C GLN A 95 -14.39 1.26 31.04
N TRP A 96 -13.09 1.08 30.86
CA TRP A 96 -12.54 -0.16 30.32
C TRP A 96 -12.82 -1.38 31.22
N GLU A 97 -12.93 -1.19 32.53
CA GLU A 97 -13.23 -2.26 33.49
C GLU A 97 -14.66 -2.82 33.38
N GLU A 98 -15.59 -2.06 32.81
CA GLU A 98 -16.99 -2.46 32.67
C GLU A 98 -17.26 -3.27 31.40
N ALA A 99 -16.38 -3.13 30.40
CA ALA A 99 -16.53 -3.77 29.11
C ALA A 99 -16.27 -5.28 29.18
N ALA A 100 -17.02 -6.05 28.38
CA ALA A 100 -16.78 -7.47 28.17
C ALA A 100 -15.82 -7.71 27.00
N THR A 101 -15.72 -6.76 26.07
CA THR A 101 -14.80 -6.81 24.92
C THR A 101 -14.12 -5.44 24.77
N THR A 102 -12.82 -5.42 24.54
CA THR A 102 -12.02 -4.21 24.34
C THR A 102 -11.43 -4.19 22.94
N LEU A 103 -11.38 -3.01 22.31
CA LEU A 103 -10.64 -2.77 21.07
C LEU A 103 -9.53 -1.76 21.35
N ALA A 104 -8.27 -2.17 21.17
CA ALA A 104 -7.11 -1.35 21.44
C ALA A 104 -5.92 -1.77 20.55
N VAL A 105 -4.83 -1.01 20.63
CA VAL A 105 -3.54 -1.43 20.09
C VAL A 105 -3.07 -2.70 20.80
N GLY A 106 -2.67 -3.72 20.03
CA GLY A 106 -2.15 -4.96 20.60
C GLY A 106 -1.94 -6.07 19.58
N ASP A 107 -1.11 -7.05 19.92
CA ASP A 107 -0.72 -8.15 19.01
C ASP A 107 -1.63 -9.40 19.10
N GLU A 108 -2.58 -9.45 20.04
CA GLU A 108 -3.40 -10.65 20.29
C GLU A 108 -4.56 -10.79 19.29
N ASN A 109 -4.38 -11.63 18.28
CA ASN A 109 -5.34 -11.87 17.19
C ASN A 109 -5.83 -10.55 16.53
N PRO A 110 -4.94 -9.82 15.83
CA PRO A 110 -5.27 -8.52 15.27
C PRO A 110 -6.46 -8.58 14.31
N SER A 111 -7.42 -7.70 14.52
CA SER A 111 -8.57 -7.49 13.64
C SER A 111 -8.18 -6.65 12.41
N ALA A 112 -7.21 -5.74 12.56
CA ALA A 112 -6.63 -4.97 11.47
C ALA A 112 -5.20 -4.52 11.80
N TYR A 113 -4.51 -3.99 10.81
CA TYR A 113 -3.22 -3.31 10.95
C TYR A 113 -3.38 -1.88 10.48
N TRP A 114 -3.03 -0.92 11.34
CA TRP A 114 -2.96 0.49 10.98
C TRP A 114 -1.56 0.83 10.48
N VAL A 115 -1.47 1.29 9.24
CA VAL A 115 -0.19 1.49 8.54
C VAL A 115 0.27 2.93 8.72
N PHE A 116 1.45 3.13 9.28
CA PHE A 116 2.15 4.41 9.30
C PHE A 116 3.28 4.40 8.27
N ALA A 117 3.68 5.55 7.77
CA ALA A 117 4.80 5.69 6.86
C ALA A 117 5.90 6.55 7.48
N ALA A 118 7.16 6.15 7.30
CA ALA A 118 8.30 7.03 7.50
C ALA A 118 8.46 7.89 6.26
N ALA A 119 8.27 9.20 6.39
CA ALA A 119 8.28 10.12 5.25
C ALA A 119 9.29 11.26 5.45
N VAL A 120 9.90 11.65 4.35
CA VAL A 120 10.85 12.76 4.27
C VAL A 120 10.45 13.68 3.14
N PRO A 121 10.87 14.97 3.14
CA PRO A 121 10.66 15.83 1.98
C PRO A 121 11.27 15.22 0.71
N PHE A 122 10.54 15.32 -0.41
CA PHE A 122 10.86 14.66 -1.69
C PHE A 122 12.34 14.67 -2.13
N PRO A 123 13.11 15.79 -2.06
CA PRO A 123 14.48 15.83 -2.57
C PRO A 123 15.52 15.09 -1.69
N THR A 124 15.08 14.36 -0.66
CA THR A 124 15.97 13.60 0.23
C THR A 124 16.58 12.40 -0.51
N VAL A 125 17.91 12.25 -0.41
CA VAL A 125 18.67 11.20 -1.10
C VAL A 125 18.47 9.81 -0.46
N MET A 126 18.36 9.73 0.87
CA MET A 126 18.14 8.47 1.58
C MET A 126 16.85 7.79 1.10
N ASP A 127 16.91 6.48 0.82
CA ASP A 127 15.77 5.68 0.33
C ASP A 127 15.16 4.77 1.40
N GLY A 128 15.90 4.47 2.48
CA GLY A 128 15.45 3.55 3.51
C GLY A 128 16.20 3.66 4.83
N ILE A 129 15.55 3.18 5.88
CA ILE A 129 16.07 3.04 7.25
C ILE A 129 15.64 1.69 7.82
N THR A 130 16.20 1.30 8.97
CA THR A 130 15.75 0.09 9.69
C THR A 130 14.75 0.42 10.79
N LEU A 131 13.93 -0.54 11.20
CA LEU A 131 13.04 -0.36 12.35
C LEU A 131 13.84 -0.05 13.62
N ASP A 132 15.01 -0.68 13.80
CA ASP A 132 15.90 -0.43 14.94
C ASP A 132 16.41 1.02 14.98
N GLN A 133 16.72 1.61 13.82
CA GLN A 133 17.10 3.02 13.73
C GLN A 133 15.93 3.93 14.12
N LEU A 134 14.71 3.61 13.69
CA LEU A 134 13.52 4.38 14.03
C LEU A 134 13.18 4.27 15.52
N ARG A 135 13.28 3.07 16.11
CA ARG A 135 13.12 2.86 17.56
C ARG A 135 14.20 3.55 18.38
N ALA A 136 15.45 3.60 17.89
CA ALA A 136 16.51 4.35 18.54
C ALA A 136 16.28 5.88 18.48
N ALA A 137 15.63 6.36 17.42
CA ALA A 137 15.18 7.74 17.33
C ALA A 137 14.06 8.02 18.36
N TRP A 138 13.08 7.12 18.46
CA TRP A 138 11.97 7.22 19.42
C TRP A 138 12.41 7.18 20.89
N GLN A 139 13.26 6.21 21.27
CA GLN A 139 13.65 5.94 22.65
C GLN A 139 14.91 6.67 23.12
N GLY A 140 15.64 7.34 22.22
CA GLY A 140 16.91 7.98 22.58
C GLY A 140 17.30 9.17 21.73
N GLY A 141 16.36 9.72 20.94
CA GLY A 141 16.57 10.90 20.11
C GLY A 141 17.57 10.71 18.96
N LYS A 142 18.01 9.48 18.67
CA LYS A 142 19.02 9.17 17.64
C LYS A 142 18.39 9.10 16.25
N ASN A 143 17.86 10.23 15.77
CA ASN A 143 17.25 10.31 14.45
C ASN A 143 18.27 9.94 13.33
N PRO A 144 17.99 8.92 12.49
CA PRO A 144 18.95 8.40 11.51
C PRO A 144 19.25 9.37 10.37
N LEU A 145 18.34 10.31 10.08
CA LEU A 145 18.51 11.32 9.05
C LEU A 145 19.13 12.61 9.61
N ALA A 146 18.77 12.96 10.84
CA ALA A 146 19.16 14.20 11.48
C ALA A 146 19.39 14.00 13.00
N PRO A 147 20.58 13.53 13.44
CA PRO A 147 20.80 13.03 14.80
C PRO A 147 20.48 13.96 15.99
N ASN A 148 20.29 15.25 15.75
CA ASN A 148 19.94 16.24 16.77
C ASN A 148 18.54 16.85 16.56
N GLN A 149 17.74 16.29 15.66
CA GLN A 149 16.37 16.73 15.40
C GLN A 149 15.38 15.64 15.81
N PRO A 150 14.22 16.05 16.36
CA PRO A 150 13.17 15.12 16.71
C PRO A 150 12.55 14.45 15.47
N LEU A 151 11.82 13.37 15.69
CA LEU A 151 10.84 12.86 14.74
C LEU A 151 9.64 13.81 14.71
N LEU A 152 9.14 14.12 13.51
CA LEU A 152 7.98 14.99 13.34
C LEU A 152 6.71 14.14 13.20
N MET A 153 5.67 14.42 13.98
CA MET A 153 4.39 13.71 13.85
C MET A 153 3.25 14.48 14.48
N THR A 154 2.03 14.01 14.26
CA THR A 154 0.84 14.55 14.94
C THR A 154 0.71 13.98 16.35
N GLN A 155 -0.16 14.60 17.17
CA GLN A 155 -0.48 14.09 18.51
C GLN A 155 -1.10 12.68 18.44
N GLU A 156 -2.06 12.46 17.53
CA GLU A 156 -2.67 11.16 17.24
C GLU A 156 -1.62 10.08 16.96
N THR A 157 -0.69 10.37 16.04
CA THR A 157 0.38 9.42 15.70
C THR A 157 1.30 9.12 16.87
N ARG A 158 1.64 10.13 17.69
CA ARG A 158 2.42 9.91 18.91
C ARG A 158 1.67 8.97 19.85
N ASP A 159 0.38 9.19 20.08
CA ASP A 159 -0.38 8.44 21.08
C ASP A 159 -0.51 6.95 20.68
N VAL A 160 -0.86 6.68 19.41
CA VAL A 160 -0.91 5.29 18.89
C VAL A 160 0.46 4.59 18.98
N LEU A 161 1.55 5.29 18.62
CA LEU A 161 2.89 4.73 18.72
C LEU A 161 3.37 4.57 20.16
N SER A 162 2.96 5.45 21.08
CA SER A 162 3.20 5.30 22.52
C SER A 162 2.53 4.04 23.07
N ASP A 163 1.30 3.75 22.65
CA ASP A 163 0.59 2.54 23.10
C ASP A 163 1.27 1.26 22.59
N TYR A 164 1.96 1.31 21.44
CA TYR A 164 2.65 0.15 20.87
C TYR A 164 4.13 0.02 21.27
N TRP A 165 4.88 1.12 21.32
CA TRP A 165 6.33 1.15 21.55
C TRP A 165 6.73 1.65 22.94
N GLY A 166 5.76 2.12 23.74
CA GLY A 166 5.98 2.86 24.97
C GLY A 166 6.30 4.34 24.72
N GLU A 167 6.33 5.14 25.79
CA GLU A 167 6.59 6.57 25.69
C GLU A 167 7.95 6.90 25.02
N PRO A 168 8.00 7.96 24.18
CA PRO A 168 9.25 8.42 23.59
C PRO A 168 10.15 9.09 24.63
N ASP A 169 11.45 9.19 24.33
CA ASP A 169 12.39 9.94 25.16
C ASP A 169 12.16 11.45 25.08
N PHE A 170 12.67 12.18 26.07
CA PHE A 170 12.54 13.63 26.15
C PHE A 170 13.16 14.29 24.89
N ASN A 171 12.35 15.08 24.17
CA ASN A 171 12.68 15.71 22.89
C ASN A 171 12.94 14.76 21.71
N ALA A 172 12.61 13.47 21.81
CA ALA A 172 12.73 12.55 20.67
C ALA A 172 11.67 12.84 19.58
N VAL A 173 10.54 13.44 19.96
CA VAL A 173 9.40 13.73 19.09
C VAL A 173 9.01 15.21 19.23
N GLU A 174 8.69 15.82 18.09
CA GLU A 174 8.07 17.15 18.01
C GLU A 174 6.68 17.00 17.41
N ILE A 175 5.69 17.51 18.14
CA ILE A 175 4.29 17.43 17.77
C ILE A 175 3.94 18.62 16.88
N ILE A 176 3.50 18.30 15.67
CA ILE A 176 3.10 19.27 14.65
C ILE A 176 1.63 19.06 14.32
N ASN A 177 0.89 20.15 14.13
CA ASN A 177 -0.49 20.08 13.64
C ASN A 177 -0.52 19.44 12.25
N LYS A 178 -1.55 18.62 12.00
CA LYS A 178 -1.73 17.86 10.76
C LYS A 178 -1.56 18.71 9.49
N GLU A 179 -2.17 19.88 9.44
CA GLU A 179 -2.15 20.78 8.26
C GLU A 179 -0.78 21.42 8.03
N SER A 180 0.08 21.46 9.05
CA SER A 180 1.40 22.07 9.00
C SER A 180 2.54 21.07 8.89
N LEU A 181 2.27 19.76 9.06
CA LEU A 181 3.30 18.72 9.16
C LEU A 181 4.24 18.72 7.95
N SER A 182 3.69 18.73 6.72
CA SER A 182 4.52 18.79 5.51
C SER A 182 5.33 20.08 5.42
N THR A 183 4.68 21.23 5.57
CA THR A 183 5.37 22.53 5.46
C THR A 183 6.51 22.65 6.47
N GLN A 184 6.28 22.21 7.70
CA GLN A 184 7.30 22.18 8.75
C GLN A 184 8.43 21.22 8.39
N ALA A 185 8.14 19.99 7.99
CA ALA A 185 9.16 19.04 7.56
C ALA A 185 10.02 19.60 6.42
N TRP A 186 9.43 20.25 5.41
CA TRP A 186 10.16 20.91 4.33
C TRP A 186 11.04 22.07 4.79
N SER A 187 10.59 22.84 5.79
CA SER A 187 11.36 23.96 6.35
C SER A 187 12.53 23.53 7.24
N GLN A 188 12.41 22.37 7.89
CA GLN A 188 13.37 21.88 8.88
C GLN A 188 14.40 20.89 8.32
N ARG A 189 14.43 20.69 6.99
CA ARG A 189 15.29 19.71 6.31
C ARG A 189 16.76 19.74 6.78
N PRO A 190 17.40 18.57 6.98
CA PRO A 190 16.83 17.22 6.85
C PRO A 190 15.88 16.89 8.01
N SER A 191 14.72 16.31 7.71
CA SER A 191 13.67 16.00 8.69
C SER A 191 13.05 14.64 8.37
N LEU A 192 12.59 13.94 9.40
CA LEU A 192 11.95 12.64 9.30
C LEU A 192 10.60 12.70 10.02
N ALA A 193 9.53 12.47 9.27
CA ALA A 193 8.18 12.43 9.79
C ALA A 193 7.67 10.99 9.88
N ILE A 194 6.79 10.73 10.84
CA ILE A 194 5.93 9.55 10.85
C ILE A 194 4.49 10.04 10.76
N LEU A 195 3.71 9.49 9.83
CA LEU A 195 2.31 9.85 9.63
C LEU A 195 1.49 8.64 9.19
N PRO A 196 0.17 8.63 9.41
CA PRO A 196 -0.72 7.59 8.90
C PRO A 196 -0.71 7.54 7.37
N PHE A 197 -0.84 6.33 6.79
CA PHE A 197 -0.74 6.10 5.35
C PHE A 197 -1.70 6.96 4.51
N GLU A 198 -2.95 7.12 4.95
CA GLU A 198 -3.99 7.90 4.29
C GLU A 198 -3.69 9.41 4.27
N GLN A 199 -2.72 9.88 5.04
CA GLN A 199 -2.29 11.28 5.09
C GLN A 199 -1.12 11.58 4.14
N LEU A 200 -0.63 10.58 3.38
CA LEU A 200 0.40 10.79 2.39
C LEU A 200 -0.07 11.70 1.25
N SER A 201 0.85 12.54 0.77
CA SER A 201 0.65 13.49 -0.32
C SER A 201 1.89 13.55 -1.23
N PRO A 202 1.79 14.07 -2.47
CA PRO A 202 2.89 14.01 -3.45
C PRO A 202 4.18 14.76 -3.10
N ASP A 203 4.16 15.61 -2.07
CA ASP A 203 5.31 16.35 -1.55
C ASP A 203 6.20 15.52 -0.60
N TRP A 204 5.76 14.32 -0.25
CA TRP A 204 6.52 13.35 0.54
C TRP A 204 7.25 12.35 -0.34
N LYS A 205 8.41 11.91 0.14
CA LYS A 205 9.03 10.64 -0.24
C LYS A 205 8.91 9.69 0.94
N VAL A 206 8.32 8.52 0.72
CA VAL A 206 8.25 7.44 1.71
C VAL A 206 9.58 6.69 1.72
N LEU A 207 10.15 6.48 2.89
CA LEU A 207 11.33 5.65 3.08
C LEU A 207 10.90 4.20 3.32
N THR A 208 11.67 3.25 2.77
CA THR A 208 11.48 1.84 3.13
C THR A 208 11.91 1.60 4.57
N ILE A 209 11.18 0.76 5.31
CA ILE A 209 11.60 0.23 6.61
C ILE A 209 12.03 -1.21 6.41
N ASP A 210 13.29 -1.51 6.70
CA ASP A 210 13.87 -2.85 6.49
C ASP A 210 13.67 -3.36 5.04
N SER A 211 13.78 -2.44 4.08
CA SER A 211 13.57 -2.66 2.64
C SER A 211 12.12 -2.97 2.22
N ILE A 212 11.13 -2.71 3.08
CA ILE A 212 9.70 -2.86 2.77
C ILE A 212 9.07 -1.47 2.64
N SER A 213 8.27 -1.26 1.59
CA SER A 213 7.51 -0.02 1.38
C SER A 213 6.00 -0.25 1.51
N PRO A 214 5.26 0.60 2.25
CA PRO A 214 3.79 0.51 2.28
C PRO A 214 3.13 0.92 0.94
N LEU A 215 3.91 1.48 0.00
CA LEU A 215 3.43 1.84 -1.34
C LEU A 215 3.48 0.68 -2.34
N GLU A 216 4.18 -0.42 -2.03
CA GLU A 216 4.32 -1.57 -2.92
C GLU A 216 3.01 -2.36 -3.02
N SER A 217 2.79 -3.00 -4.17
CA SER A 217 1.54 -3.72 -4.45
C SER A 217 1.39 -4.99 -3.59
N ASP A 218 2.50 -5.68 -3.33
CA ASP A 218 2.60 -6.92 -2.56
C ASP A 218 2.85 -6.70 -1.06
N PHE A 219 2.68 -5.46 -0.59
CA PHE A 219 2.88 -5.07 0.81
C PHE A 219 2.12 -5.97 1.79
N ASP A 220 2.85 -6.53 2.75
CA ASP A 220 2.31 -7.31 3.86
C ASP A 220 2.47 -6.55 5.20
N PRO A 221 1.38 -6.04 5.80
CA PRO A 221 1.46 -5.29 7.04
C PRO A 221 1.95 -6.13 8.23
N ARG A 222 1.91 -7.47 8.15
CA ARG A 222 2.33 -8.35 9.27
C ARG A 222 3.83 -8.34 9.51
N VAL A 223 4.61 -7.94 8.50
CA VAL A 223 6.08 -7.91 8.56
C VAL A 223 6.65 -6.49 8.49
N TYR A 224 5.79 -5.48 8.38
CA TYR A 224 6.21 -4.09 8.28
C TYR A 224 6.28 -3.43 9.67
N GLY A 225 7.44 -2.87 10.02
CA GLY A 225 7.72 -2.37 11.37
C GLY A 225 6.87 -1.18 11.83
N LEU A 226 6.19 -0.50 10.91
CA LEU A 226 5.28 0.62 11.18
C LEU A 226 3.80 0.27 10.97
N SER A 227 3.48 -1.02 10.88
CA SER A 227 2.10 -1.51 10.95
C SER A 227 1.75 -1.81 12.41
N VAL A 228 0.87 -1.00 12.99
CA VAL A 228 0.40 -1.15 14.37
C VAL A 228 -0.82 -2.06 14.37
N PRO A 229 -0.78 -3.22 15.04
CA PRO A 229 -1.92 -4.13 15.10
C PRO A 229 -2.99 -3.59 16.05
N ILE A 230 -4.23 -3.65 15.59
CA ILE A 230 -5.42 -3.32 16.37
C ILE A 230 -6.13 -4.62 16.69
N SER A 231 -6.29 -4.92 17.98
CA SER A 231 -6.80 -6.21 18.46
C SER A 231 -8.06 -6.03 19.28
N ALA A 232 -9.02 -6.93 19.04
CA ALA A 232 -10.21 -7.08 19.86
C ALA A 232 -10.02 -8.23 20.85
N VAL A 233 -10.17 -7.98 22.14
CA VAL A 233 -9.97 -8.98 23.20
C VAL A 233 -11.20 -9.03 24.10
N GLY A 234 -11.63 -10.24 24.50
CA GLY A 234 -12.72 -10.42 25.47
C GLY A 234 -13.79 -11.40 25.01
N PHE A 235 -15.05 -11.12 25.38
CA PHE A 235 -16.18 -12.03 25.23
C PHE A 235 -16.58 -12.27 23.77
N ASN A 236 -16.60 -11.22 22.95
CA ASN A 236 -17.01 -11.30 21.54
C ASN A 236 -16.11 -10.44 20.64
N PRO A 237 -14.85 -10.83 20.40
CA PRO A 237 -13.92 -10.09 19.55
C PRO A 237 -14.38 -10.01 18.08
N ASN A 238 -15.29 -10.91 17.67
CA ASN A 238 -15.77 -10.98 16.31
C ASN A 238 -16.61 -9.76 15.89
N LEU A 239 -17.04 -8.92 16.84
CA LEU A 239 -17.72 -7.65 16.58
C LEU A 239 -16.90 -6.71 15.68
N PHE A 240 -15.57 -6.87 15.66
CA PHE A 240 -14.65 -6.01 14.94
C PHE A 240 -14.00 -6.69 13.73
N GLN A 241 -14.52 -7.82 13.24
CA GLN A 241 -13.96 -8.52 12.07
C GLN A 241 -14.06 -7.72 10.76
N GLU A 242 -14.98 -6.76 10.68
CA GLU A 242 -15.24 -5.96 9.48
C GLU A 242 -14.51 -4.61 9.48
N ILE A 243 -13.69 -4.32 10.50
CA ILE A 243 -12.90 -3.08 10.49
C ILE A 243 -11.86 -3.14 9.37
N THR A 244 -11.64 -2.01 8.71
CA THR A 244 -10.74 -1.91 7.57
C THR A 244 -9.48 -1.14 7.96
N SER A 245 -8.35 -1.52 7.37
CA SER A 245 -7.11 -0.74 7.49
C SER A 245 -7.24 0.61 6.79
N ASN A 246 -6.35 1.55 7.14
CA ASN A 246 -6.16 2.82 6.43
C ASN A 246 -5.41 2.68 5.09
N ARG A 247 -4.87 1.49 4.79
CA ARG A 247 -4.33 1.15 3.48
C ARG A 247 -5.29 0.21 2.75
N ASP A 248 -5.83 0.68 1.62
CA ASP A 248 -6.73 -0.09 0.77
C ASP A 248 -6.10 -0.26 -0.64
N PRO A 249 -5.56 -1.45 -0.97
CA PRO A 249 -4.90 -1.67 -2.26
C PRO A 249 -5.86 -1.49 -3.45
N ASP A 250 -7.17 -1.74 -3.26
CA ASP A 250 -8.18 -1.58 -4.32
C ASP A 250 -8.51 -0.10 -4.61
N LYS A 251 -7.91 0.84 -3.86
CA LYS A 251 -7.97 2.28 -4.11
C LYS A 251 -6.63 2.88 -4.54
N MET A 252 -5.59 2.06 -4.68
CA MET A 252 -4.26 2.52 -5.07
C MET A 252 -4.06 2.42 -6.59
N THR A 253 -3.24 3.30 -7.15
CA THR A 253 -2.82 3.20 -8.56
C THR A 253 -1.38 3.63 -8.67
N SER A 254 -0.56 2.78 -9.28
CA SER A 254 0.84 3.00 -9.55
C SER A 254 1.02 3.52 -10.98
N VAL A 255 1.78 4.60 -11.11
CA VAL A 255 2.14 5.18 -12.40
C VAL A 255 3.65 5.26 -12.48
N VAL A 256 4.24 4.60 -13.47
CA VAL A 256 5.68 4.72 -13.75
C VAL A 256 5.87 5.65 -14.93
N LEU A 257 6.49 6.81 -14.65
CA LEU A 257 6.86 7.78 -15.68
C LEU A 257 8.32 7.56 -16.07
N THR A 258 8.60 7.14 -17.31
CA THR A 258 9.98 7.18 -17.78
C THR A 258 10.40 8.60 -18.13
N GLY A 259 11.70 8.86 -18.03
CA GLY A 259 12.32 9.98 -18.70
C GLY A 259 12.41 9.77 -20.21
N VAL A 260 13.11 10.70 -20.85
CA VAL A 260 13.41 10.71 -22.28
C VAL A 260 13.94 9.34 -22.74
N THR A 261 13.19 8.72 -23.64
CA THR A 261 13.50 7.46 -24.29
C THR A 261 13.85 7.72 -25.74
N ALA A 262 15.13 7.56 -26.06
CA ALA A 262 15.63 7.66 -27.42
C ALA A 262 16.37 6.37 -27.79
N LEU A 263 15.71 5.51 -28.58
CA LEU A 263 16.25 4.21 -29.02
C LEU A 263 17.15 4.42 -30.25
N VAL A 264 18.24 5.16 -30.04
CA VAL A 264 19.17 5.65 -31.08
C VAL A 264 20.63 5.60 -30.59
N ARG A 265 21.60 5.89 -31.47
CA ARG A 265 23.03 6.02 -31.14
C ARG A 265 23.55 4.86 -30.27
N ALA A 266 24.18 5.16 -29.13
CA ALA A 266 24.77 4.17 -28.24
C ALA A 266 23.73 3.24 -27.61
N THR A 267 22.50 3.72 -27.36
CA THR A 267 21.40 2.89 -26.84
C THR A 267 21.03 1.82 -27.86
N ALA A 268 20.70 2.24 -29.09
CA ALA A 268 20.37 1.32 -30.19
C ALA A 268 21.54 0.41 -30.57
N TRP A 269 22.77 0.94 -30.60
CA TRP A 269 23.97 0.13 -30.85
C TRP A 269 24.12 -0.99 -29.82
N THR A 270 23.87 -0.70 -28.54
CA THR A 270 23.92 -1.72 -27.49
C THR A 270 22.77 -2.72 -27.61
N MET A 271 21.58 -2.26 -28.04
CA MET A 271 20.45 -3.15 -28.35
C MET A 271 20.76 -4.11 -29.50
N GLU A 272 21.50 -3.69 -30.53
CA GLU A 272 21.93 -4.59 -31.62
C GLU A 272 22.97 -5.63 -31.18
N LEU A 273 23.81 -5.29 -30.18
CA LEU A 273 24.80 -6.22 -29.64
C LEU A 273 24.23 -7.21 -28.62
N GLU A 274 23.38 -6.73 -27.72
CA GLU A 274 22.94 -7.47 -26.53
C GLU A 274 21.47 -7.93 -26.62
N GLY A 275 20.75 -7.47 -27.65
CA GLY A 275 19.32 -7.73 -27.88
C GLY A 275 18.45 -6.51 -27.58
N ILE A 276 17.31 -6.41 -28.29
CA ILE A 276 16.39 -5.25 -28.24
C ILE A 276 15.91 -4.95 -26.82
N ASN A 277 15.74 -5.97 -25.99
CA ASN A 277 15.24 -5.82 -24.62
C ASN A 277 16.33 -5.45 -23.59
N TYR A 278 17.58 -5.28 -24.02
CA TYR A 278 18.69 -4.96 -23.13
C TYR A 278 18.42 -3.74 -22.20
N PRO A 279 17.86 -2.62 -22.67
CA PRO A 279 17.63 -1.45 -21.81
C PRO A 279 16.71 -1.71 -20.61
N ALA A 280 15.81 -2.70 -20.72
CA ALA A 280 14.86 -3.03 -19.65
C ALA A 280 15.33 -4.17 -18.75
N ARG A 281 16.40 -4.91 -19.11
CA ARG A 281 16.75 -6.20 -18.49
C ARG A 281 16.74 -6.17 -16.96
N ASP A 282 17.32 -5.13 -16.35
CA ASP A 282 17.54 -5.06 -14.91
C ASP A 282 16.37 -4.37 -14.16
N ILE A 283 15.44 -3.75 -14.88
CA ILE A 283 14.29 -3.00 -14.32
C ILE A 283 12.94 -3.51 -14.80
N LEU A 284 12.92 -4.58 -15.62
CA LEU A 284 11.70 -5.09 -16.25
C LEU A 284 10.58 -5.40 -15.25
N PRO A 285 10.84 -6.09 -14.11
CA PRO A 285 9.78 -6.36 -13.14
C PRO A 285 9.13 -5.07 -12.62
N TYR A 286 9.93 -4.04 -12.33
CA TYR A 286 9.44 -2.75 -11.85
C TYR A 286 8.57 -2.02 -12.89
N LEU A 287 8.93 -2.10 -14.17
CA LEU A 287 8.14 -1.51 -15.25
C LEU A 287 6.81 -2.26 -15.46
N GLN A 288 6.83 -3.60 -15.40
CA GLN A 288 5.66 -4.44 -15.64
C GLN A 288 4.68 -4.51 -14.47
N GLU A 289 5.13 -4.19 -13.26
CA GLU A 289 4.27 -4.15 -12.06
C GLU A 289 3.36 -2.91 -12.04
N ALA A 290 3.70 -1.86 -12.79
CA ALA A 290 2.91 -0.64 -12.83
C ALA A 290 1.50 -0.88 -13.41
N ASP A 291 0.49 -0.24 -12.81
CA ASP A 291 -0.87 -0.23 -13.37
C ASP A 291 -0.93 0.59 -14.66
N ILE A 292 -0.08 1.62 -14.76
CA ILE A 292 0.07 2.47 -15.94
C ILE A 292 1.57 2.76 -16.17
N LEU A 293 2.12 2.23 -17.26
CA LEU A 293 3.47 2.52 -17.72
C LEU A 293 3.48 3.58 -18.84
N HIS A 294 4.16 4.68 -18.55
CA HIS A 294 4.37 5.79 -19.48
C HIS A 294 5.75 5.73 -20.14
N ILE A 295 5.82 5.97 -21.45
CA ILE A 295 7.07 6.14 -22.20
C ILE A 295 7.16 7.53 -22.84
N SER A 296 8.20 8.28 -22.49
CA SER A 296 8.57 9.54 -23.16
C SER A 296 9.38 9.26 -24.42
N ASN A 297 8.73 8.96 -25.55
CA ASN A 297 9.45 8.66 -26.79
C ASN A 297 9.86 9.95 -27.51
N GLU A 298 11.17 10.18 -27.64
CA GLU A 298 11.70 11.43 -28.16
C GLU A 298 11.86 11.47 -29.69
N VAL A 299 11.95 10.32 -30.36
CA VAL A 299 12.36 10.21 -31.77
C VAL A 299 11.31 9.48 -32.62
N PRO A 300 11.19 9.76 -33.93
CA PRO A 300 10.29 9.01 -34.78
C PRO A 300 10.87 7.63 -35.13
N PHE A 301 9.99 6.64 -35.27
CA PHE A 301 10.31 5.42 -35.98
C PHE A 301 10.38 5.69 -37.49
N LEU A 302 11.31 5.05 -38.18
CA LEU A 302 11.49 5.22 -39.62
C LEU A 302 11.90 3.90 -40.30
N ASN A 303 11.14 3.48 -41.31
CA ASN A 303 11.55 2.40 -42.19
C ASN A 303 12.86 2.75 -42.91
N GLY A 304 13.89 1.91 -42.75
CA GLY A 304 15.22 2.20 -43.28
C GLY A 304 15.99 3.25 -42.48
N CYS A 305 15.68 3.42 -41.19
CA CYS A 305 16.54 4.17 -40.28
C CYS A 305 17.98 3.61 -40.37
N PRO A 306 19.02 4.46 -40.52
CA PRO A 306 20.40 3.99 -40.61
C PRO A 306 20.82 3.17 -39.38
N GLU A 307 21.77 2.26 -39.59
CA GLU A 307 22.41 1.53 -38.50
C GLU A 307 22.90 2.50 -37.40
N PRO A 308 22.71 2.18 -36.12
CA PRO A 308 23.06 3.07 -35.04
C PRO A 308 24.58 3.32 -35.00
N ASP A 309 24.99 4.56 -34.76
CA ASP A 309 26.40 4.92 -34.60
C ASP A 309 26.62 5.67 -33.27
N PRO A 310 27.34 5.09 -32.30
CA PRO A 310 27.70 5.76 -31.05
C PRO A 310 28.46 7.09 -31.28
N GLY A 311 29.25 7.15 -32.35
CA GLY A 311 30.07 8.29 -32.77
C GLY A 311 29.35 9.32 -33.64
N GLN A 312 28.03 9.16 -33.87
CA GLN A 312 27.26 10.08 -34.70
C GLN A 312 27.39 11.54 -34.23
N VAL A 313 27.85 12.42 -35.12
CA VAL A 313 28.02 13.86 -34.86
C VAL A 313 26.74 14.65 -35.15
N GLY A 314 25.97 14.26 -36.17
CA GLY A 314 24.71 14.93 -36.53
C GLY A 314 23.61 14.65 -35.51
N LEU A 315 22.85 15.67 -35.12
CA LEU A 315 21.71 15.54 -34.19
C LEU A 315 20.40 15.33 -34.96
N ARG A 316 20.36 14.26 -35.76
CA ARG A 316 19.18 13.84 -36.51
C ARG A 316 18.94 12.36 -36.23
N PHE A 317 17.85 12.04 -35.56
CA PHE A 317 17.62 10.76 -34.93
C PHE A 317 16.35 10.09 -35.43
N CYS A 318 16.42 8.77 -35.60
CA CYS A 318 15.28 7.90 -35.86
C CYS A 318 15.53 6.57 -35.14
N SER A 319 14.46 5.82 -34.90
CA SER A 319 14.54 4.45 -34.41
C SER A 319 14.13 3.46 -35.49
N ASP A 320 14.84 2.32 -35.56
CA ASP A 320 14.42 1.18 -36.37
C ASP A 320 13.07 0.66 -35.83
N PRO A 321 12.06 0.39 -36.67
CA PRO A 321 10.76 -0.13 -36.23
C PRO A 321 10.84 -1.40 -35.40
N ARG A 322 11.89 -2.23 -35.53
CA ARG A 322 12.11 -3.42 -34.69
C ARG A 322 12.23 -3.07 -33.21
N TYR A 323 12.73 -1.89 -32.87
CA TYR A 323 12.92 -1.46 -31.48
C TYR A 323 11.61 -1.24 -30.71
N ILE A 324 10.46 -1.17 -31.40
CA ILE A 324 9.14 -1.16 -30.76
C ILE A 324 8.93 -2.40 -29.86
N GLN A 325 9.62 -3.51 -30.13
CA GLN A 325 9.58 -4.72 -29.31
C GLN A 325 9.98 -4.46 -27.85
N LEU A 326 10.87 -3.51 -27.59
CA LEU A 326 11.22 -3.12 -26.22
C LEU A 326 9.99 -2.54 -25.51
N MET A 327 9.28 -1.61 -26.16
CA MET A 327 8.07 -0.97 -25.63
C MET A 327 6.94 -1.98 -25.40
N GLU A 328 6.81 -3.00 -26.26
CA GLU A 328 5.88 -4.12 -26.07
C GLU A 328 6.29 -5.00 -24.89
N THR A 329 7.59 -5.29 -24.75
CA THR A 329 8.12 -6.15 -23.69
C THR A 329 7.90 -5.54 -22.31
N ILE A 330 8.13 -4.23 -22.16
CA ILE A 330 7.96 -3.54 -20.88
C ILE A 330 6.50 -3.30 -20.51
N GLY A 331 5.56 -3.47 -21.45
CA GLY A 331 4.12 -3.27 -21.20
C GLY A 331 3.70 -1.81 -21.27
N THR A 332 4.12 -1.07 -22.31
CA THR A 332 3.75 0.36 -22.47
C THR A 332 2.23 0.54 -22.54
N ASP A 333 1.70 1.47 -21.73
CA ASP A 333 0.28 1.84 -21.73
C ASP A 333 0.01 3.21 -22.35
N VAL A 334 0.96 4.14 -22.27
CA VAL A 334 0.82 5.50 -22.82
C VAL A 334 2.15 6.08 -23.30
N VAL A 335 2.13 6.81 -24.41
CA VAL A 335 3.34 7.41 -25.02
C VAL A 335 3.27 8.94 -25.02
N GLU A 336 4.28 9.60 -24.48
CA GLU A 336 4.48 11.04 -24.62
C GLU A 336 5.32 11.36 -25.85
N LEU A 337 4.89 12.40 -26.59
CA LEU A 337 5.50 12.86 -27.84
C LEU A 337 5.94 14.33 -27.77
N THR A 338 6.36 14.78 -26.59
CA THR A 338 6.83 16.16 -26.36
C THR A 338 8.28 16.37 -26.77
N GLY A 339 9.03 15.31 -27.10
CA GLY A 339 10.44 15.37 -27.49
C GLY A 339 10.68 16.22 -28.74
N ASP A 340 11.76 17.00 -28.75
CA ASP A 340 12.03 17.93 -29.85
C ASP A 340 12.60 17.25 -31.12
N HIS A 341 13.14 16.04 -30.96
CA HIS A 341 13.63 15.21 -32.05
C HIS A 341 12.52 14.41 -32.76
N PHE A 342 11.26 14.49 -32.31
CA PHE A 342 10.16 13.71 -32.90
C PHE A 342 9.97 14.02 -34.39
N GLY A 343 10.32 15.24 -34.81
CA GLY A 343 10.20 15.73 -36.18
C GLY A 343 11.44 15.57 -37.07
N ASP A 344 12.51 14.91 -36.61
CA ASP A 344 13.81 14.88 -37.29
C ASP A 344 13.76 14.31 -38.72
N TYR A 345 12.83 13.38 -38.97
CA TYR A 345 12.61 12.78 -40.29
C TYR A 345 11.30 13.22 -40.96
N GLY A 346 10.73 14.33 -40.49
CA GLY A 346 9.59 14.99 -41.13
C GLY A 346 8.25 14.28 -40.90
N PRO A 347 7.18 14.77 -41.57
CA PRO A 347 5.80 14.37 -41.30
C PRO A 347 5.51 12.90 -41.57
N ASP A 348 6.11 12.31 -42.60
CA ASP A 348 5.86 10.90 -42.94
C ASP A 348 6.36 9.96 -41.83
N ALA A 349 7.52 10.25 -41.23
CA ALA A 349 8.08 9.48 -40.12
C ALA A 349 7.26 9.65 -38.82
N MET A 350 6.79 10.87 -38.55
CA MET A 350 5.90 11.13 -37.42
C MET A 350 4.58 10.37 -37.56
N LEU A 351 3.91 10.49 -38.72
CA LEU A 351 2.64 9.78 -38.98
C LEU A 351 2.82 8.25 -38.96
N TYR A 352 3.94 7.75 -39.50
CA TYR A 352 4.28 6.33 -39.41
C TYR A 352 4.45 5.87 -37.95
N THR A 353 5.05 6.69 -37.09
CA THR A 353 5.18 6.43 -35.66
C THR A 353 3.81 6.36 -34.98
N LEU A 354 2.93 7.32 -35.24
CA LEU A 354 1.57 7.32 -34.68
C LEU A 354 0.77 6.10 -35.13
N GLU A 355 0.92 5.68 -36.40
CA GLU A 355 0.30 4.47 -36.93
C GLU A 355 0.79 3.21 -36.19
N MET A 356 2.08 3.13 -35.86
CA MET A 356 2.60 2.02 -35.05
C MET A 356 1.97 1.96 -33.65
N TYR A 357 1.65 3.09 -33.03
CA TYR A 357 0.95 3.13 -31.74
C TYR A 357 -0.53 2.78 -31.87
N ASN A 358 -1.21 3.30 -32.89
CA ASN A 358 -2.61 2.98 -33.18
C ASN A 358 -2.82 1.48 -33.40
N GLN A 359 -1.89 0.79 -34.06
CA GLN A 359 -1.93 -0.66 -34.27
C GLN A 359 -1.83 -1.48 -32.98
N ARG A 360 -1.40 -0.86 -31.88
CA ARG A 360 -1.22 -1.48 -30.56
C ARG A 360 -2.23 -0.99 -29.54
N ASP A 361 -3.18 -0.14 -29.97
CA ASP A 361 -4.10 0.57 -29.10
C ASP A 361 -3.38 1.39 -28.00
N TRP A 362 -2.17 1.89 -28.30
CA TRP A 362 -1.42 2.74 -27.38
C TRP A 362 -1.83 4.21 -27.55
N PRO A 363 -2.53 4.79 -26.56
CA PRO A 363 -2.81 6.22 -26.58
C PRO A 363 -1.50 7.03 -26.45
N TYR A 364 -1.49 8.21 -27.08
CA TYR A 364 -0.35 9.13 -27.03
C TYR A 364 -0.81 10.55 -26.72
N TYR A 365 0.09 11.36 -26.14
CA TYR A 365 -0.19 12.75 -25.79
C TYR A 365 1.01 13.67 -26.02
N GLY A 366 0.77 14.99 -25.99
CA GLY A 366 1.81 16.01 -26.13
C GLY A 366 2.34 16.20 -27.56
N GLY A 367 1.95 15.30 -28.46
CA GLY A 367 2.14 15.36 -29.91
C GLY A 367 1.05 14.56 -30.63
N GLY A 368 0.91 14.73 -31.94
CA GLY A 368 -0.17 14.08 -32.71
C GLY A 368 -0.13 14.36 -34.20
N ALA A 369 -1.16 13.90 -34.91
CA ALA A 369 -1.24 13.98 -36.37
C ALA A 369 -1.42 15.42 -36.90
N ASP A 370 -1.97 16.29 -36.05
CA ASP A 370 -2.04 17.73 -36.23
C ASP A 370 -2.14 18.42 -34.86
N ARG A 371 -2.28 19.75 -34.86
CA ARG A 371 -2.42 20.52 -33.61
C ARG A 371 -3.61 20.09 -32.75
N GLN A 372 -4.76 19.75 -33.35
CA GLN A 372 -5.96 19.40 -32.58
C GLN A 372 -5.77 18.04 -31.90
N ASP A 373 -5.17 17.08 -32.60
CA ASP A 373 -4.84 15.78 -32.06
C ASP A 373 -3.79 15.86 -30.96
N ALA A 374 -2.72 16.62 -31.20
CA ALA A 374 -1.61 16.81 -30.27
C ALA A 374 -2.04 17.43 -28.93
N GLN A 375 -3.09 18.25 -28.93
CA GLN A 375 -3.64 18.92 -27.74
C GLN A 375 -4.58 18.03 -26.91
N LYS A 376 -4.92 16.82 -27.36
CA LYS A 376 -5.79 15.93 -26.58
C LYS A 376 -5.02 15.37 -25.38
N PRO A 377 -5.59 15.43 -24.17
CA PRO A 377 -5.09 14.64 -23.06
C PRO A 377 -5.35 13.15 -23.31
N VAL A 378 -4.53 12.31 -22.69
CA VAL A 378 -4.88 10.91 -22.45
C VAL A 378 -5.42 10.77 -21.04
N LEU A 379 -6.53 10.07 -20.88
CA LEU A 379 -7.26 9.94 -19.62
C LEU A 379 -7.31 8.47 -19.20
N PHE A 380 -6.96 8.20 -17.96
CA PHE A 380 -7.09 6.88 -17.33
C PHE A 380 -7.98 6.96 -16.10
N GLU A 381 -8.72 5.88 -15.84
CA GLU A 381 -9.44 5.65 -14.60
C GLU A 381 -9.09 4.25 -14.09
N HIS A 382 -8.52 4.16 -12.88
CA HIS A 382 -8.11 2.90 -12.26
C HIS A 382 -8.32 3.00 -10.75
N ASN A 383 -8.93 1.97 -10.13
CA ASN A 383 -9.18 1.94 -8.68
C ASN A 383 -9.87 3.21 -8.13
N GLY A 384 -10.75 3.83 -8.94
CA GLY A 384 -11.45 5.08 -8.64
C GLY A 384 -10.61 6.36 -8.81
N ASN A 385 -9.31 6.23 -9.07
CA ASN A 385 -8.40 7.34 -9.37
C ASN A 385 -8.53 7.79 -10.82
N LYS A 386 -8.56 9.10 -11.05
CA LYS A 386 -8.61 9.70 -12.40
C LYS A 386 -7.30 10.40 -12.71
N ILE A 387 -6.62 9.94 -13.75
CA ILE A 387 -5.29 10.41 -14.14
C ILE A 387 -5.37 11.00 -15.55
N ALA A 388 -4.81 12.20 -15.73
CA ALA A 388 -4.75 12.87 -17.02
C ALA A 388 -3.28 13.14 -17.40
N PHE A 389 -2.88 12.63 -18.56
CA PHE A 389 -1.58 12.91 -19.17
C PHE A 389 -1.71 14.07 -20.14
N LEU A 390 -0.89 15.09 -19.91
CA LEU A 390 -0.82 16.34 -20.67
C LEU A 390 0.65 16.66 -20.87
N GLY A 391 1.00 17.20 -22.05
CA GLY A 391 2.38 17.44 -22.41
C GLY A 391 2.52 18.57 -23.41
N CYS A 392 3.67 19.24 -23.37
CA CYS A 392 4.05 20.23 -24.36
C CYS A 392 5.58 20.28 -24.48
N ASN A 393 6.06 20.72 -25.63
CA ASN A 393 7.47 20.96 -25.91
C ASN A 393 7.85 22.41 -25.57
N ALA A 394 8.77 22.57 -24.61
CA ALA A 394 9.22 23.88 -24.13
C ALA A 394 10.40 24.47 -24.93
N LYS A 395 11.06 23.68 -25.79
CA LYS A 395 12.25 24.12 -26.54
C LYS A 395 11.94 25.25 -27.52
N GLY A 396 10.70 25.32 -28.00
CA GLY A 396 10.23 26.35 -28.94
C GLY A 396 10.95 26.30 -30.29
N GLY A 397 10.77 27.31 -31.14
CA GLY A 397 11.57 27.49 -32.36
C GLY A 397 11.25 26.57 -33.54
N GLY A 398 10.12 25.86 -33.54
CA GLY A 398 9.64 25.06 -34.68
C GLY A 398 10.14 23.62 -34.75
N TYR A 399 10.92 23.17 -33.77
CA TYR A 399 11.35 21.77 -33.67
C TYR A 399 10.13 20.89 -33.43
N ALA A 400 9.87 19.96 -34.36
CA ALA A 400 8.75 19.02 -34.33
C ALA A 400 7.37 19.66 -34.05
N THR A 401 7.14 20.94 -34.35
CA THR A 401 5.93 21.63 -33.85
C THR A 401 4.67 21.26 -34.65
N ALA A 402 3.62 20.84 -33.94
CA ALA A 402 2.31 20.59 -34.53
C ALA A 402 1.68 21.87 -35.08
N ALA A 403 1.08 21.78 -36.26
CA ALA A 403 0.31 22.86 -36.85
C ALA A 403 -0.99 22.32 -37.48
N GLN A 404 -1.79 23.21 -38.06
CA GLN A 404 -3.00 22.79 -38.79
C GLN A 404 -2.60 21.90 -39.98
N GLY A 405 -2.99 20.62 -39.94
CA GLY A 405 -2.66 19.63 -40.97
C GLY A 405 -1.17 19.24 -41.00
N TYR A 406 -0.42 19.48 -39.93
CA TYR A 406 0.99 19.10 -39.83
C TYR A 406 1.27 18.42 -38.48
N PRO A 407 1.81 17.19 -38.47
CA PRO A 407 2.06 16.43 -37.24
C PRO A 407 3.19 17.02 -36.42
N GLY A 408 3.17 16.75 -35.11
CA GLY A 408 4.23 17.18 -34.22
C GLY A 408 3.80 17.30 -32.76
N ALA A 409 4.69 17.84 -31.92
CA ALA A 409 4.49 18.19 -30.53
C ALA A 409 3.75 19.53 -30.35
N VAL A 410 2.96 19.64 -29.29
CA VAL A 410 2.33 20.90 -28.88
C VAL A 410 3.39 21.82 -28.27
N ALA A 411 3.50 23.06 -28.73
CA ALA A 411 4.37 24.05 -28.06
C ALA A 411 3.79 24.45 -26.69
N CYS A 412 4.64 24.56 -25.67
CA CYS A 412 4.22 25.05 -24.36
C CYS A 412 3.73 26.50 -24.41
N ASP A 413 2.63 26.78 -23.72
CA ASP A 413 2.06 28.11 -23.53
C ASP A 413 2.43 28.62 -22.13
N PHE A 414 3.73 28.78 -21.89
CA PHE A 414 4.21 29.37 -20.65
C PHE A 414 4.09 30.90 -20.71
N PRO A 415 3.58 31.56 -19.65
CA PRO A 415 3.43 33.01 -19.58
C PRO A 415 4.75 33.79 -19.54
#